data_AF-A0A6M0AUC6-F1
#
_entry.id   AF-A0A6M0AUC6-F1
#
_cell.length_a   1.000
_cell.length_b   1.000
_cell.length_c   1.000
_cell.angle_alpha   90.00
_cell.angle_beta   90.00
_cell.angle_gamma   90.00
#
_symmetry.space_group_name_H-M   'P 1'
#
loop_
_entity.id
_entity.type
_entity.pdbx_description
1 polymer ?
#
loop_
_entity_poly.entity_id
_entity_poly.type
_entity_poly.pdbx_seq_one_letter_code
_entity_poly.pdbx_strand_id
1 'polypeptide(L)'
;MSVDSGICHGLINIIYPLARRVVIPFHFGQLTVTGQENVPKTGPIILAPTHRSRWDALMVPYAVGKPVTGRDLRYMVSANEIYG
;
A
#
# COMPACT_ATOMS: atom_id res chain seq x y z
N MET A 1 12.79 -12.19 -14.34
CA MET A 1 12.00 -11.15 -15.01
C MET A 1 11.93 -9.97 -14.04
N SER A 2 12.60 -8.86 -14.35
CA SER A 2 12.60 -7.66 -13.50
C SER A 2 11.43 -6.78 -13.93
N VAL A 3 10.62 -6.31 -12.98
CA VAL A 3 9.55 -5.35 -13.25
C VAL A 3 10.12 -3.95 -13.01
N ASP A 4 10.35 -3.21 -14.08
CA ASP A 4 10.73 -1.79 -14.00
C ASP A 4 9.48 -0.91 -13.99
N SER A 5 9.34 -0.09 -12.96
CA SER A 5 8.11 0.69 -12.71
C SER A 5 7.83 1.80 -13.73
N GLY A 6 8.79 2.18 -14.59
CA GLY A 6 8.66 3.28 -15.56
C GLY A 6 8.40 4.67 -14.95
N ILE A 7 8.16 4.76 -13.65
CA ILE A 7 7.82 5.98 -12.92
C ILE A 7 9.10 6.60 -12.35
N CYS A 8 9.28 7.90 -12.59
CA CYS A 8 10.37 8.66 -11.98
C CYS A 8 10.24 8.63 -10.45
N HIS A 9 11.33 8.26 -9.76
CA HIS A 9 11.34 8.07 -8.31
C HIS A 9 10.90 9.32 -7.53
N GLY A 10 11.13 10.53 -8.07
CA GLY A 10 10.66 11.78 -7.46
C GLY A 10 9.14 11.93 -7.46
N LEU A 11 8.44 11.36 -8.45
CA LEU A 11 7.00 11.49 -8.61
C LEU A 11 6.22 10.69 -7.56
N ILE A 12 6.81 9.63 -7.03
CA ILE A 12 6.28 8.80 -5.94
C ILE A 12 5.94 9.67 -4.71
N ASN A 13 6.77 10.66 -4.38
CA ASN A 13 6.54 11.54 -3.24
C ASN A 13 5.28 12.41 -3.39
N ILE A 14 4.75 12.55 -4.60
CA ILE A 14 3.50 13.26 -4.89
C ILE A 14 2.34 12.27 -5.04
N ILE A 15 2.54 11.19 -5.79
CA ILE A 15 1.51 10.18 -6.07
C ILE A 15 1.01 9.52 -4.79
N TYR A 16 1.89 9.09 -3.89
CA TYR A 16 1.48 8.39 -2.67
C TYR A 16 0.58 9.24 -1.75
N PRO A 17 0.95 10.49 -1.38
CA PRO A 17 0.05 11.32 -0.58
C PRO A 17 -1.22 11.71 -1.32
N LEU A 18 -1.18 11.93 -2.64
CA LEU A 18 -2.36 12.22 -3.45
C LEU A 18 -3.33 11.04 -3.45
N ALA A 19 -2.85 9.82 -3.72
CA ALA A 19 -3.64 8.61 -3.71
C ALA A 19 -4.29 8.40 -2.33
N ARG A 20 -3.52 8.56 -1.26
CA ARG A 20 -4.00 8.39 0.13
C ARG A 20 -5.06 9.42 0.53
N ARG A 21 -4.88 10.69 0.18
CA ARG A 21 -5.73 11.80 0.68
C ARG A 21 -6.91 12.12 -0.22
N VAL A 22 -6.82 11.81 -1.52
CA VAL A 22 -7.83 12.20 -2.50
C VAL A 22 -8.48 10.97 -3.13
N VAL A 23 -7.69 10.09 -3.77
CA VAL A 23 -8.24 8.98 -4.55
C VAL A 23 -8.97 7.97 -3.67
N ILE A 24 -8.36 7.55 -2.57
CA ILE A 24 -8.94 6.55 -1.67
C ILE A 24 -10.24 7.07 -1.02
N PRO A 25 -10.27 8.25 -0.35
CA PRO A 25 -11.50 8.76 0.24
C PRO A 25 -12.60 9.03 -0.80
N PHE A 26 -12.23 9.52 -2.00
CA PHE A 26 -13.22 9.77 -3.05
C PHE A 26 -13.86 8.47 -3.57
N HIS A 27 -13.07 7.40 -3.75
CA HIS A 27 -13.58 6.14 -4.28
C HIS A 27 -14.40 5.34 -3.26
N PHE A 28 -13.95 5.27 -2.00
CA PHE A 28 -14.56 4.43 -0.98
C PHE A 28 -15.48 5.18 -0.01
N GLY A 29 -15.47 6.51 -0.03
CA GLY A 29 -16.19 7.36 0.92
C GLY A 29 -15.56 7.27 2.31
N GLN A 30 -16.11 6.40 3.16
CA GLN A 30 -15.67 6.23 4.54
C GLN A 30 -14.82 4.96 4.70
N LEU A 31 -13.55 5.13 5.06
CA LEU A 31 -12.68 4.03 5.48
C LEU A 31 -12.58 3.99 7.01
N THR A 32 -12.83 2.81 7.58
CA THR A 32 -12.54 2.51 8.98
C THR A 32 -11.41 1.48 9.04
N VAL A 33 -10.32 1.82 9.73
CA VAL A 33 -9.21 0.89 10.00
C VAL A 33 -9.25 0.55 11.49
N THR A 34 -9.43 -0.72 11.81
CA THR A 34 -9.50 -1.22 13.19
C THR A 34 -8.26 -2.03 13.53
N GLY A 35 -7.81 -1.99 14.79
CA GLY A 35 -6.68 -2.80 15.24
C GLY A 35 -5.32 -2.34 14.72
N GLN A 36 -5.24 -1.11 14.18
CA GLN A 36 -4.01 -0.54 13.62
C GLN A 36 -2.90 -0.39 14.68
N GLU A 37 -3.29 -0.18 15.93
CA GLU A 37 -2.42 -0.11 17.10
C GLU A 37 -1.67 -1.42 17.39
N ASN A 38 -2.17 -2.55 16.89
CA ASN A 38 -1.53 -3.86 17.07
C ASN A 38 -0.38 -4.09 16.07
N VAL A 39 -0.20 -3.20 15.09
CA VAL A 39 0.88 -3.33 14.10
C VAL A 39 2.21 -2.97 14.76
N PRO A 40 3.19 -3.90 14.81
CA PRO A 40 4.48 -3.61 15.41
C PRO A 40 5.18 -2.43 14.69
N LYS A 41 5.74 -1.50 15.46
CA LYS A 41 6.47 -0.35 14.91
C LYS A 41 7.97 -0.63 14.72
N THR A 42 8.49 -1.64 15.39
CA THR A 42 9.91 -2.06 15.35
C THR A 42 10.04 -3.52 14.92
N GLY A 43 11.23 -3.90 14.44
CA GLY A 43 11.50 -5.26 13.96
C GLY A 43 10.87 -5.60 12.59
N PRO A 44 11.30 -6.70 11.94
CA PRO A 44 10.73 -7.17 10.69
C PRO A 44 9.30 -7.70 10.88
N ILE A 45 8.45 -7.52 9.86
CA ILE A 45 7.03 -7.95 9.89
C ILE A 45 6.68 -8.53 8.53
N ILE A 46 5.96 -9.65 8.53
CA ILE A 46 5.28 -10.18 7.35
C ILE A 46 3.79 -9.92 7.54
N LEU A 47 3.17 -9.26 6.56
CA LEU A 47 1.73 -9.08 6.50
C LEU A 47 1.16 -10.15 5.58
N ALA A 48 0.15 -10.87 6.06
CA ALA A 48 -0.57 -11.89 5.29
C ALA A 48 -2.04 -11.48 5.12
N PRO A 49 -2.33 -10.41 4.34
CA PRO A 49 -3.70 -10.01 4.08
C PRO A 49 -4.42 -11.08 3.25
N THR A 50 -5.73 -11.21 3.44
CA THR A 50 -6.56 -11.97 2.50
C THR A 50 -6.65 -11.18 1.19
N HIS A 51 -6.30 -11.79 0.05
CA HIS A 51 -6.32 -11.10 -1.25
C HIS A 51 -7.77 -10.96 -1.72
N ARG A 52 -8.31 -9.74 -1.65
CA ARG A 52 -9.73 -9.44 -1.90
C ARG A 52 -9.93 -8.63 -3.16
N SER A 53 -8.95 -7.82 -3.57
CA SER A 53 -9.13 -6.93 -4.70
C SER A 53 -7.81 -6.43 -5.28
N ARG A 54 -7.85 -5.83 -6.48
CA ARG A 54 -6.70 -5.10 -7.03
C ARG A 54 -6.37 -3.83 -6.24
N TRP A 55 -7.29 -3.36 -5.40
CA TRP A 55 -7.07 -2.22 -4.50
C TRP A 55 -6.18 -2.58 -3.30
N ASP A 56 -5.90 -3.86 -3.05
CA ASP A 56 -5.11 -4.31 -1.90
C ASP A 56 -3.71 -3.67 -1.90
N ALA A 57 -3.14 -3.44 -3.09
CA ALA A 57 -1.88 -2.72 -3.27
C ALA A 57 -1.88 -1.30 -2.67
N LEU A 58 -3.05 -0.66 -2.59
CA LEU A 58 -3.26 0.68 -2.01
C LEU A 58 -3.84 0.62 -0.60
N MET A 59 -4.75 -0.32 -0.31
CA MET A 59 -5.44 -0.42 0.98
C MET A 59 -4.50 -0.89 2.09
N VAL A 60 -3.61 -1.85 1.81
CA VAL A 60 -2.66 -2.34 2.81
C VAL A 60 -1.72 -1.21 3.28
N PRO A 61 -1.03 -0.45 2.40
CA PRO A 61 -0.15 0.64 2.83
C PRO A 61 -0.94 1.84 3.37
N TYR A 62 -2.21 2.01 3.01
CA TYR A 62 -3.08 2.96 3.70
C TYR A 62 -3.21 2.62 5.18
N ALA A 63 -3.41 1.34 5.50
CA ALA A 63 -3.61 0.85 6.86
C ALA A 63 -2.32 0.66 7.66
N VAL A 64 -1.19 0.33 7.04
CA VAL A 64 0.05 -0.05 7.78
C VAL A 64 1.33 0.56 7.22
N GLY A 65 1.25 1.33 6.14
CA GLY A 65 2.43 1.84 5.44
C GLY A 65 3.09 3.03 6.13
N LYS A 66 3.83 3.80 5.35
CA LYS A 66 4.70 4.89 5.83
C LYS A 66 4.03 5.88 6.79
N PRO A 67 2.77 6.31 6.57
CA PRO A 67 2.09 7.22 7.50
C PRO A 67 1.78 6.61 8.88
N VAL A 68 1.80 5.28 9.01
CA VAL A 68 1.40 4.54 10.21
C VAL A 68 2.61 3.95 10.92
N THR A 69 3.48 3.26 10.17
CA THR A 69 4.64 2.55 10.71
C THR A 69 5.98 3.16 10.30
N GLY A 70 5.99 4.16 9.42
CA GLY A 70 7.21 4.73 8.86
C GLY A 70 7.86 3.88 7.76
N ARG A 71 7.21 2.81 7.30
CA ARG A 71 7.80 1.80 6.41
C ARG A 71 7.17 1.77 5.03
N ASP A 72 8.01 1.51 4.04
CA ASP A 72 7.58 1.16 2.69
C ASP A 72 7.31 -0.36 2.61
N LEU A 73 6.20 -0.75 2.00
CA LEU A 73 5.81 -2.16 1.88
C LEU A 73 6.45 -2.79 0.66
N ARG A 74 6.76 -4.08 0.77
CA ARG A 74 7.22 -4.92 -0.34
C ARG A 74 6.22 -6.05 -0.53
N TYR A 75 5.76 -6.22 -1.76
CA TYR A 75 4.81 -7.26 -2.11
C TYR A 75 5.53 -8.47 -2.70
N MET A 76 5.14 -9.65 -2.23
CA MET A 76 5.43 -10.90 -2.91
C MET A 76 4.26 -11.18 -3.84
N VAL A 77 4.43 -10.90 -5.12
CA VAL A 77 3.37 -10.96 -6.13
C VAL A 77 3.93 -11.55 -7.43
N SER A 78 3.09 -12.25 -8.19
CA SER A 78 3.49 -12.82 -9.47
C SER A 78 3.65 -11.73 -10.53
N ALA A 79 4.48 -11.98 -11.55
CA ALA A 79 4.61 -11.08 -12.68
C ALA A 79 3.28 -10.91 -13.43
N ASN A 80 2.50 -11.98 -13.57
CA ASN A 80 1.21 -11.95 -14.27
C ASN A 80 0.22 -10.98 -13.62
N GLU A 81 0.16 -10.93 -12.29
CA GLU A 81 -0.73 -9.99 -11.57
C GLU A 81 -0.36 -8.53 -11.84
N ILE A 82 0.94 -8.24 -12.05
CA ILE A 82 1.43 -6.90 -12.38
C ILE A 82 1.13 -6.50 -13.83
N TYR A 83 1.21 -7.45 -14.77
CA TYR A 83 1.01 -7.16 -16.19
C TYR A 83 -0.47 -7.23 -16.64
N GLY A 84 -1.33 -7.91 -15.88
CA GLY A 84 -2.74 -8.09 -16.21
C GLY A 84 -3.04 -9.47 -16.77
#